data_AF-A0A947X0E2-F1
#
_entry.id   AF-A0A947X0E2-F1
#
_cell.length_a   1.000
_cell.length_b   1.000
_cell.length_c   1.000
_cell.angle_alpha   90.00
_cell.angle_beta   90.00
_cell.angle_gamma   90.00
#
_symmetry.space_group_name_H-M   'P 1'
#
loop_
_entity.id
_entity.type
_entity.pdbx_description
1 polymer ?
#
loop_
_entity_poly.entity_id
_entity_poly.type
_entity_poly.pdbx_seq_one_letter_code
_entity_poly.pdbx_strand_id
1 'polypeptide(L)'
;MAGSRSRGGFFFGLTGGLVAVVVLSVLPVVATDGDPMIVGAKNVARTVTRLTTRGGLRVNNVRAGNPALILNVADPGVTPPMVVNSDALVVGLNADLLDGLEGSAFAVAGHDHDTDYLSVDGAAFDSSRLGGVVASRFLRGGVGVGADRLPMMGNTCLLRGGFLLGFLDGSRLLCSNPGGSGVFTDSGQSLGTDYSYGVGLGDLDGDGDLDAFVANYDQGSRVWVNDGSGGFTDSGQSLGSNASHGVGLGDLDGDGDLDAFVINYDQGSRVWVNDGSGGFTDSGQSLGSSASYGVGLGDLDGDGDLDAFVANAGEGNRVWVNDGSGAFTDSGQSLGTINSYGHDVGLGDLDGDGDLDAFVAHYNWGNRVWVNDGSGVFTDSGQSLGASNSDGVRLGDLDADGDLDAFVTNYSEGDRVWVNDGSGTFTDSGQSLGTSYSYGLGLGDLDGDGDLDAFVAIYMHGNQVWVNDGSGTFTDSGQSLYSWSSRKVGLGDLDGDGDLDAFVATDGHGNRVWFNG
;
A
#
# COMPACT_ATOMS: atom_id res chain seq x y z
N MET A 1 -33.43 -53.57 -48.14
CA MET A 1 -32.53 -52.41 -48.29
C MET A 1 -32.05 -52.01 -46.91
N ALA A 2 -30.75 -51.71 -46.80
CA ALA A 2 -29.93 -51.51 -45.60
C ALA A 2 -30.57 -50.62 -44.50
N GLY A 3 -30.26 -50.71 -43.20
CA GLY A 3 -29.27 -51.48 -42.44
C GLY A 3 -29.15 -50.86 -41.03
N SER A 4 -29.07 -51.70 -39.98
CA SER A 4 -28.58 -51.52 -38.57
C SER A 4 -29.10 -50.33 -37.71
N ARG A 5 -29.78 -50.53 -36.56
CA ARG A 5 -29.30 -50.85 -35.16
C ARG A 5 -28.25 -49.83 -34.64
N SER A 6 -28.25 -49.26 -33.43
CA SER A 6 -28.68 -49.63 -32.04
C SER A 6 -28.72 -48.36 -31.13
N ARG A 7 -29.67 -48.17 -30.18
CA ARG A 7 -29.60 -48.31 -28.68
C ARG A 7 -28.42 -47.66 -27.89
N GLY A 8 -28.80 -46.97 -26.79
CA GLY A 8 -27.98 -46.51 -25.63
C GLY A 8 -27.72 -44.99 -25.64
N GLY A 9 -27.73 -44.17 -24.59
CA GLY A 9 -27.77 -44.25 -23.11
C GLY A 9 -27.48 -42.83 -22.55
N PHE A 10 -27.79 -42.58 -21.28
CA PHE A 10 -27.62 -41.40 -20.38
C PHE A 10 -26.67 -40.22 -20.74
N PHE A 11 -26.98 -38.99 -20.29
CA PHE A 11 -26.16 -38.12 -19.38
C PHE A 11 -26.82 -36.74 -19.07
N PHE A 12 -26.45 -36.14 -17.93
CA PHE A 12 -26.89 -34.87 -17.30
C PHE A 12 -26.45 -33.59 -18.05
N GLY A 13 -27.05 -32.43 -17.73
CA GLY A 13 -26.43 -31.12 -18.02
C GLY A 13 -27.30 -29.89 -17.74
N LEU A 14 -26.93 -29.11 -16.73
CA LEU A 14 -27.40 -27.76 -16.40
C LEU A 14 -27.29 -26.80 -17.59
N THR A 15 -28.20 -25.84 -17.74
CA THR A 15 -27.98 -24.66 -18.60
C THR A 15 -28.55 -23.39 -17.96
N GLY A 16 -27.66 -22.64 -17.29
CA GLY A 16 -27.81 -21.21 -17.02
C GLY A 16 -27.60 -20.39 -18.30
N GLY A 17 -28.26 -19.24 -18.38
CA GLY A 17 -28.22 -18.36 -19.55
C GLY A 17 -27.06 -17.37 -19.48
N LEU A 18 -26.32 -17.26 -20.59
CA LEU A 18 -25.30 -16.23 -20.82
C LEU A 18 -25.97 -14.98 -21.42
N VAL A 19 -25.67 -13.79 -20.90
CA VAL A 19 -25.91 -12.51 -21.59
C VAL A 19 -24.54 -11.92 -21.91
N ALA A 20 -24.23 -11.79 -23.20
CA ALA A 20 -23.02 -11.12 -23.67
C ALA A 20 -23.35 -9.67 -24.05
N VAL A 21 -22.58 -8.71 -23.52
CA VAL A 21 -22.58 -7.31 -23.97
C VAL A 21 -21.30 -7.09 -24.78
N VAL A 22 -21.45 -6.68 -26.04
CA VAL A 22 -20.34 -6.34 -26.94
C VAL A 22 -20.20 -4.82 -26.97
N VAL A 23 -19.03 -4.30 -26.60
CA VAL A 23 -18.66 -2.89 -26.77
C VAL A 23 -17.81 -2.76 -28.04
N LEU A 24 -18.23 -1.88 -28.96
CA LEU A 24 -17.47 -1.49 -30.15
C LEU A 24 -16.81 -0.13 -29.85
N SER A 25 -15.48 -0.08 -29.77
CA SER A 25 -14.74 1.18 -29.77
C SER A 25 -14.66 1.73 -31.20
N VAL A 26 -14.87 3.05 -31.35
CA VAL A 26 -14.65 3.78 -32.60
C VAL A 26 -13.44 4.67 -32.37
N LEU A 27 -12.31 4.34 -33.01
CA LEU A 27 -11.12 5.20 -32.98
C LEU A 27 -11.33 6.45 -33.85
N PRO A 28 -10.88 7.65 -33.43
CA PRO A 28 -10.90 8.82 -34.29
C PRO A 28 -9.80 8.73 -35.35
N VAL A 29 -10.20 8.82 -36.62
CA VAL A 29 -9.27 9.00 -37.75
C VAL A 29 -9.03 10.50 -37.91
N VAL A 30 -7.80 10.96 -37.68
CA VAL A 30 -7.35 12.31 -38.03
C VAL A 30 -7.12 12.37 -39.54
N ALA A 31 -7.88 13.21 -40.25
CA ALA A 31 -7.59 13.56 -41.63
C ALA A 31 -6.85 14.90 -41.67
N THR A 32 -5.63 14.87 -42.23
CA THR A 32 -4.93 16.04 -42.73
C THR A 32 -5.68 16.61 -43.95
N ASP A 33 -5.81 17.93 -43.98
CA ASP A 33 -6.44 18.79 -44.99
C ASP A 33 -7.92 19.13 -44.74
N GLY A 34 -8.15 20.43 -44.56
CA GLY A 34 -9.40 21.02 -44.09
C GLY A 34 -10.55 20.90 -45.08
N ASP A 35 -11.54 20.11 -44.69
CA ASP A 35 -12.97 20.33 -44.92
C ASP A 35 -13.78 19.43 -43.96
N PRO A 36 -14.87 19.91 -43.30
CA PRO A 36 -15.64 19.09 -42.38
C PRO A 36 -16.55 18.10 -43.13
N MET A 37 -16.27 16.80 -43.05
CA MET A 37 -17.19 15.76 -43.52
C MET A 37 -18.21 15.36 -42.44
N ILE A 38 -19.49 15.61 -42.74
CA ILE A 38 -20.66 15.05 -42.06
C ILE A 38 -20.82 13.59 -42.50
N VAL A 39 -20.56 12.62 -41.62
CA VAL A 39 -20.93 11.23 -41.86
C VAL A 39 -22.36 11.00 -41.34
N GLY A 40 -23.27 10.76 -42.29
CA GLY A 40 -24.70 10.58 -42.05
C GLY A 40 -25.06 9.27 -41.34
N ALA A 41 -25.95 9.39 -40.36
CA ALA A 41 -26.57 8.29 -39.64
C ALA A 41 -27.36 7.35 -40.56
N LYS A 42 -26.85 6.14 -40.83
CA LYS A 42 -27.66 5.06 -41.41
C LYS A 42 -27.36 3.63 -40.98
N ASN A 43 -26.51 3.41 -39.96
CA ASN A 43 -26.25 2.05 -39.44
C ASN A 43 -26.62 1.83 -37.95
N VAL A 44 -27.29 2.77 -37.29
CA VAL A 44 -27.69 2.63 -35.87
C VAL A 44 -29.13 2.09 -35.69
N ALA A 45 -29.94 2.05 -36.76
CA ALA A 45 -31.34 1.61 -36.70
C ALA A 45 -31.55 0.20 -37.28
N ARG A 46 -31.01 -0.84 -36.61
CA ARG A 46 -31.51 -2.22 -36.78
C ARG A 46 -31.27 -3.19 -35.61
N THR A 47 -30.62 -2.77 -34.53
CA THR A 47 -30.27 -3.68 -33.42
C THR A 47 -31.15 -3.55 -32.17
N VAL A 48 -32.03 -2.54 -32.08
CA VAL A 48 -32.95 -2.39 -30.94
C VAL A 48 -34.39 -2.67 -31.37
N THR A 49 -34.69 -3.91 -31.73
CA THR A 49 -36.07 -4.43 -31.73
C THR A 49 -36.06 -5.96 -31.54
N ARG A 50 -35.74 -6.42 -30.33
CA ARG A 50 -36.23 -7.68 -29.72
C ARG A 50 -35.62 -7.86 -28.33
N LEU A 51 -36.10 -7.08 -27.37
CA LEU A 51 -35.96 -7.37 -25.94
C LEU A 51 -37.15 -6.74 -25.23
N THR A 52 -38.23 -7.52 -25.14
CA THR A 52 -39.34 -7.30 -24.22
C THR A 52 -40.00 -8.65 -23.95
N THR A 53 -40.50 -8.79 -22.71
CA THR A 53 -41.07 -9.98 -22.02
C THR A 53 -40.03 -10.72 -21.17
N ARG A 54 -40.06 -10.73 -19.83
CA ARG A 54 -41.07 -10.38 -18.81
C ARG A 54 -40.39 -9.57 -17.70
N GLY A 55 -40.92 -8.39 -17.40
CA GLY A 55 -40.40 -7.52 -16.32
C GLY A 55 -40.51 -6.02 -16.65
N GLY A 56 -41.71 -5.53 -16.98
CA GLY A 56 -42.12 -4.16 -16.68
C GLY A 56 -41.44 -2.91 -17.27
N LEU A 57 -40.33 -2.94 -18.01
CA LEU A 57 -39.72 -1.69 -18.51
C LEU A 57 -40.43 -1.16 -19.77
N ARG A 58 -41.04 0.03 -19.70
CA ARG A 58 -41.56 0.78 -20.87
C ARG A 58 -40.70 2.02 -21.12
N VAL A 59 -39.99 2.06 -22.24
CA VAL A 59 -39.29 3.26 -22.72
C VAL A 59 -40.30 4.13 -23.46
N ASN A 60 -40.59 5.34 -22.96
CA ASN A 60 -41.40 6.33 -23.65
C ASN A 60 -40.53 7.51 -24.11
N ASN A 61 -40.58 7.81 -25.42
CA ASN A 61 -40.03 8.98 -26.11
C ASN A 61 -38.50 9.10 -26.26
N VAL A 62 -38.02 8.80 -27.46
CA VAL A 62 -36.73 9.28 -28.00
C VAL A 62 -37.03 10.54 -28.82
N ARG A 63 -36.47 11.70 -28.46
CA ARG A 63 -36.46 12.89 -29.34
C ARG A 63 -35.16 12.92 -30.13
N ALA A 64 -35.27 12.92 -31.45
CA ALA A 64 -34.12 13.10 -32.33
C ALA A 64 -33.64 14.56 -32.27
N GLY A 65 -32.38 14.77 -31.85
CA GLY A 65 -31.73 16.09 -31.89
C GLY A 65 -30.64 16.36 -30.85
N ASN A 66 -30.42 15.49 -29.86
CA ASN A 66 -29.32 15.64 -28.89
C ASN A 66 -28.38 14.42 -28.95
N PRO A 67 -27.05 14.58 -28.75
CA PRO A 67 -26.11 13.46 -28.68
C PRO A 67 -26.16 12.67 -27.37
N ALA A 68 -27.06 13.03 -26.43
CA ALA A 68 -27.21 12.34 -25.14
C ALA A 68 -28.28 11.25 -25.20
N LEU A 69 -27.91 10.02 -24.79
CA LEU A 69 -28.86 9.00 -24.37
C LEU A 69 -29.19 9.24 -22.89
N ILE A 70 -30.33 9.89 -22.62
CA ILE A 70 -30.81 10.07 -21.25
C ILE A 70 -31.57 8.81 -20.83
N LEU A 71 -30.97 7.99 -19.95
CA LEU A 71 -31.68 6.95 -19.20
C LEU A 71 -32.28 7.59 -17.93
N ASN A 72 -33.56 7.97 -18.00
CA ASN A 72 -34.29 8.37 -16.81
C ASN A 72 -34.62 7.12 -15.98
N VAL A 73 -33.91 6.90 -14.88
CA VAL A 73 -34.39 6.03 -13.80
C VAL A 73 -35.28 6.89 -12.91
N ALA A 74 -36.59 6.85 -13.14
CA ALA A 74 -37.53 7.53 -12.26
C ALA A 74 -37.72 6.70 -10.98
N ASP A 75 -37.11 7.13 -9.88
CA ASP A 75 -37.56 6.78 -8.54
C ASP A 75 -38.77 7.67 -8.16
N PRO A 76 -39.93 7.16 -7.74
CA PRO A 76 -41.12 7.96 -7.45
C PRO A 76 -41.04 8.87 -6.19
N GLY A 77 -39.84 9.22 -5.70
CA GLY A 77 -39.67 9.87 -4.40
C GLY A 77 -38.78 11.11 -4.31
N VAL A 78 -37.94 11.40 -5.31
CA VAL A 78 -36.92 12.47 -5.18
C VAL A 78 -37.13 13.58 -6.21
N THR A 79 -37.36 14.79 -5.71
CA THR A 79 -37.32 16.05 -6.48
C THR A 79 -36.50 17.08 -5.70
N PRO A 80 -35.64 17.90 -6.34
CA PRO A 80 -35.51 18.12 -7.80
C PRO A 80 -34.34 17.35 -8.47
N PRO A 81 -34.31 17.28 -9.82
CA PRO A 81 -33.41 16.39 -10.57
C PRO A 81 -31.95 16.84 -10.57
N MET A 82 -31.05 15.87 -10.42
CA MET A 82 -29.60 16.01 -10.58
C MET A 82 -29.26 16.21 -12.06
N VAL A 83 -28.53 17.28 -12.37
CA VAL A 83 -27.99 17.55 -13.71
C VAL A 83 -26.58 16.97 -13.74
N VAL A 84 -26.38 15.85 -14.43
CA VAL A 84 -25.05 15.28 -14.66
C VAL A 84 -24.57 15.82 -16.01
N ASN A 85 -23.49 16.60 -16.00
CA ASN A 85 -22.81 17.04 -17.21
C ASN A 85 -22.17 15.84 -17.91
N SER A 86 -22.07 15.94 -19.23
CA SER A 86 -21.48 14.94 -20.12
C SER A 86 -20.05 14.61 -19.68
N ASP A 87 -19.86 13.39 -19.15
CA ASP A 87 -18.67 12.51 -19.23
C ASP A 87 -18.72 11.35 -18.21
N ALA A 88 -19.79 11.21 -17.42
CA ALA A 88 -19.94 10.08 -16.49
C ALA A 88 -20.47 8.79 -17.15
N LEU A 89 -19.73 7.68 -16.98
CA LEU A 89 -20.21 6.30 -17.19
C LEU A 89 -20.63 5.72 -15.84
N VAL A 90 -21.90 5.35 -15.69
CA VAL A 90 -22.40 4.67 -14.48
C VAL A 90 -22.30 3.15 -14.69
N VAL A 91 -21.45 2.48 -13.92
CA VAL A 91 -21.39 1.01 -13.85
C VAL A 91 -22.14 0.56 -12.59
N GLY A 92 -23.28 -0.11 -12.76
CA GLY A 92 -24.00 -0.75 -11.66
C GLY A 92 -23.64 -2.23 -11.59
N LEU A 93 -22.98 -2.66 -10.52
CA LEU A 93 -22.81 -4.09 -10.21
C LEU A 93 -24.00 -4.59 -9.39
N ASN A 94 -24.46 -5.80 -9.68
CA ASN A 94 -25.62 -6.41 -9.02
C ASN A 94 -25.16 -7.12 -7.73
N ALA A 95 -25.67 -6.66 -6.59
CA ALA A 95 -25.39 -7.23 -5.26
C ALA A 95 -25.77 -8.71 -5.13
N ASP A 96 -26.72 -9.21 -5.95
CA ASP A 96 -27.14 -10.63 -5.90
C ASP A 96 -26.09 -11.61 -6.48
N LEU A 97 -25.00 -11.12 -7.08
CA LEU A 97 -23.86 -11.95 -7.52
C LEU A 97 -22.74 -12.07 -6.47
N LEU A 98 -22.90 -11.40 -5.32
CA LEU A 98 -21.96 -11.42 -4.19
C LEU A 98 -22.41 -12.35 -3.04
N ASP A 99 -23.58 -12.99 -3.14
CA ASP A 99 -24.04 -13.95 -2.14
C ASP A 99 -23.16 -15.22 -2.17
N GLY A 100 -22.23 -15.31 -1.22
CA GLY A 100 -21.34 -16.46 -1.02
C GLY A 100 -19.85 -16.13 -0.81
N LEU A 101 -19.46 -14.85 -0.87
CA LEU A 101 -18.18 -14.37 -0.36
C LEU A 101 -18.44 -13.79 1.04
N GLU A 102 -17.93 -14.47 2.07
CA GLU A 102 -17.96 -13.92 3.43
C GLU A 102 -17.09 -12.66 3.46
N GLY A 103 -17.54 -11.63 4.18
CA GLY A 103 -16.87 -10.32 4.26
C GLY A 103 -15.50 -10.35 4.97
N SER A 104 -15.00 -11.53 5.34
CA SER A 104 -13.66 -11.78 5.87
C SER A 104 -12.60 -11.98 4.78
N ALA A 105 -12.96 -11.96 3.49
CA ALA A 105 -12.03 -12.17 2.37
C ALA A 105 -11.30 -10.90 1.90
N PHE A 106 -11.38 -9.81 2.68
CA PHE A 106 -10.71 -8.54 2.40
C PHE A 106 -10.27 -7.92 3.73
N ALA A 107 -9.10 -8.32 4.22
CA ALA A 107 -8.35 -7.54 5.22
C ALA A 107 -7.54 -6.49 4.45
N VAL A 108 -7.67 -5.21 4.80
CA VAL A 108 -6.79 -4.15 4.28
C VAL A 108 -5.64 -4.02 5.29
N ALA A 109 -4.45 -4.46 4.90
CA ALA A 109 -3.24 -4.25 5.69
C ALA A 109 -2.73 -2.82 5.44
N GLY A 110 -2.66 -2.00 6.49
CA GLY A 110 -1.74 -0.87 6.51
C GLY A 110 -0.41 -1.36 7.07
N HIS A 111 0.68 -1.26 6.30
CA HIS A 111 2.04 -1.55 6.76
C HIS A 111 2.86 -0.25 6.69
N ASP A 112 3.30 0.31 7.83
CA ASP A 112 4.24 1.44 7.84
C ASP A 112 5.68 0.96 7.61
N HIS A 113 6.00 0.80 6.33
CA HIS A 113 7.29 0.99 5.66
C HIS A 113 6.94 0.79 4.17
N ASP A 114 6.50 1.86 3.49
CA ASP A 114 5.94 1.91 2.13
C ASP A 114 6.06 0.63 1.28
N THR A 115 5.05 -0.26 1.36
CA THR A 115 4.65 -1.23 0.33
C THR A 115 3.21 -1.67 0.57
N ASP A 116 2.25 -1.03 -0.12
CA ASP A 116 0.86 -1.50 -0.17
C ASP A 116 0.77 -2.72 -1.10
N TYR A 117 0.79 -3.94 -0.53
CA TYR A 117 0.33 -5.14 -1.24
C TYR A 117 -0.78 -5.82 -0.43
N LEU A 118 -1.97 -5.85 -1.02
CA LEU A 118 -3.02 -6.79 -0.65
C LEU A 118 -2.63 -8.17 -1.19
N SER A 119 -2.28 -9.12 -0.31
CA SER A 119 -2.21 -10.54 -0.66
C SER A 119 -3.62 -11.01 -1.05
N VAL A 120 -3.79 -11.47 -2.29
CA VAL A 120 -4.99 -12.20 -2.70
C VAL A 120 -4.66 -13.68 -2.56
N ASP A 121 -5.11 -14.24 -1.42
CA ASP A 121 -5.05 -15.65 -1.04
C ASP A 121 -4.79 -16.66 -2.17
N GLY A 122 -3.84 -17.55 -1.90
CA GLY A 122 -3.53 -18.79 -2.63
C GLY A 122 -4.66 -19.83 -2.66
N ALA A 123 -5.92 -19.42 -2.81
CA ALA A 123 -7.00 -20.31 -3.20
C ALA A 123 -6.74 -20.80 -4.63
N ALA A 124 -6.11 -21.98 -4.72
CA ALA A 124 -5.91 -22.77 -5.93
C ALA A 124 -6.92 -22.41 -7.03
N PHE A 125 -6.43 -21.85 -8.14
CA PHE A 125 -7.20 -21.59 -9.35
C PHE A 125 -7.79 -22.92 -9.88
N ASP A 126 -8.91 -23.36 -9.32
CA ASP A 126 -9.70 -24.46 -9.87
C ASP A 126 -10.49 -23.92 -11.07
N SER A 127 -9.79 -23.84 -12.20
CA SER A 127 -10.34 -23.53 -13.51
C SER A 127 -11.54 -24.44 -13.92
N SER A 128 -11.82 -25.52 -13.19
CA SER A 128 -13.00 -26.36 -13.43
C SER A 128 -14.32 -25.70 -12.98
N ARG A 129 -14.27 -24.62 -12.20
CA ARG A 129 -15.44 -23.79 -11.85
C ARG A 129 -15.79 -22.72 -12.89
N LEU A 130 -14.89 -22.43 -13.82
CA LEU A 130 -15.16 -21.58 -14.99
C LEU A 130 -15.73 -22.42 -16.16
N GLY A 131 -16.90 -23.00 -15.94
CA GLY A 131 -17.64 -23.68 -16.99
C GLY A 131 -18.19 -22.69 -18.03
N GLY A 132 -17.50 -22.52 -19.17
CA GLY A 132 -18.18 -22.11 -20.42
C GLY A 132 -17.60 -21.00 -21.29
N VAL A 133 -16.36 -20.52 -21.10
CA VAL A 133 -15.79 -19.53 -22.03
C VAL A 133 -14.98 -20.23 -23.13
N VAL A 134 -15.61 -20.43 -24.29
CA VAL A 134 -14.93 -20.86 -25.52
C VAL A 134 -14.18 -19.66 -26.09
N ALA A 135 -12.85 -19.66 -25.95
CA ALA A 135 -11.97 -18.76 -26.68
C ALA A 135 -12.10 -19.05 -28.19
N SER A 136 -12.84 -18.20 -28.92
CA SER A 136 -12.90 -18.29 -30.37
C SER A 136 -12.49 -16.97 -31.03
N ARG A 137 -11.31 -17.03 -31.63
CA ARG A 137 -10.78 -16.22 -32.74
C ARG A 137 -10.53 -14.72 -32.49
N PHE A 138 -9.27 -14.41 -32.21
CA PHE A 138 -8.57 -13.32 -32.90
C PHE A 138 -7.46 -13.89 -33.81
N LEU A 139 -7.27 -13.22 -34.94
CA LEU A 139 -6.53 -13.65 -36.12
C LEU A 139 -5.00 -13.57 -35.93
N ARG A 140 -4.30 -14.50 -36.60
CA ARG A 140 -2.85 -14.58 -36.75
C ARG A 140 -2.26 -13.29 -37.36
N GLY A 141 -1.31 -12.71 -36.63
CA GLY A 141 -0.32 -11.74 -37.10
C GLY A 141 0.59 -11.43 -35.92
N GLY A 142 1.77 -12.07 -35.87
CA GLY A 142 2.61 -12.08 -34.68
C GLY A 142 3.18 -10.70 -34.32
N VAL A 143 2.85 -10.27 -33.12
CA VAL A 143 3.74 -9.63 -32.15
C VAL A 143 3.33 -10.26 -30.82
N GLY A 144 4.24 -11.01 -30.18
CA GLY A 144 4.02 -11.46 -28.82
C GLY A 144 4.15 -10.24 -27.93
N VAL A 145 3.03 -9.77 -27.38
CA VAL A 145 3.05 -8.88 -26.23
C VAL A 145 3.06 -9.82 -25.03
N GLY A 146 4.16 -9.79 -24.27
CA GLY A 146 4.22 -10.41 -22.96
C GLY A 146 3.17 -9.79 -22.04
N ALA A 147 2.98 -10.37 -20.87
CA ALA A 147 2.23 -9.72 -19.82
C ALA A 147 2.97 -8.42 -19.44
N ASP A 148 2.62 -7.30 -20.09
CA ASP A 148 2.96 -5.98 -19.60
C ASP A 148 2.16 -5.83 -18.30
N ARG A 149 2.84 -6.06 -17.18
CA ARG A 149 2.44 -5.57 -15.86
C ARG A 149 2.33 -4.06 -16.01
N LEU A 150 1.11 -3.53 -15.96
CA LEU A 150 0.90 -2.08 -15.92
C LEU A 150 1.13 -1.64 -14.46
N PRO A 151 1.93 -0.60 -14.19
CA PRO A 151 2.15 -0.10 -12.84
C PRO A 151 0.81 0.45 -12.32
N MET A 152 0.34 -0.08 -11.19
CA MET A 152 -0.81 0.48 -10.50
C MET A 152 -0.31 1.54 -9.53
N MET A 153 -0.78 2.77 -9.75
CA MET A 153 -0.61 3.90 -8.84
C MET A 153 -1.61 3.80 -7.70
N GLY A 154 -1.14 4.03 -6.47
CA GLY A 154 -1.89 4.60 -5.35
C GLY A 154 -3.01 3.77 -4.72
N ASN A 155 -2.80 3.44 -3.45
CA ASN A 155 -3.74 3.40 -2.33
C ASN A 155 -5.00 2.51 -2.45
N THR A 156 -5.08 1.54 -1.53
CA THR A 156 -6.24 0.67 -1.35
C THR A 156 -7.43 1.46 -0.77
N CYS A 157 -8.57 1.40 -1.44
CA CYS A 157 -9.74 2.24 -1.20
C CYS A 157 -10.68 1.55 -0.17
N LEU A 158 -10.77 2.04 1.07
CA LEU A 158 -11.73 1.57 2.10
C LEU A 158 -13.00 2.44 2.06
N LEU A 159 -14.20 1.84 1.91
CA LEU A 159 -15.45 2.59 1.92
C LEU A 159 -16.58 1.81 2.58
N ARG A 160 -16.95 2.23 3.80
CA ARG A 160 -18.27 1.92 4.38
C ARG A 160 -19.35 2.68 3.60
N GLY A 161 -20.20 1.96 2.85
CA GLY A 161 -21.49 2.52 2.41
C GLY A 161 -21.89 2.39 0.94
N GLY A 162 -21.14 1.68 0.10
CA GLY A 162 -21.70 1.06 -1.12
C GLY A 162 -22.02 1.98 -2.31
N PHE A 163 -21.32 3.09 -2.52
CA PHE A 163 -21.36 3.82 -3.80
C PHE A 163 -19.96 4.25 -4.26
N LEU A 164 -19.55 3.77 -5.44
CA LEU A 164 -18.35 4.22 -6.13
C LEU A 164 -18.72 5.39 -7.06
N LEU A 165 -18.15 6.57 -6.81
CA LEU A 165 -18.18 7.72 -7.73
C LEU A 165 -16.76 7.91 -8.29
N GLY A 166 -16.39 7.11 -9.28
CA GLY A 166 -15.12 7.26 -9.99
C GLY A 166 -15.27 8.18 -11.21
N PHE A 167 -14.40 9.18 -11.34
CA PHE A 167 -14.17 9.87 -12.60
C PHE A 167 -13.12 9.07 -13.40
N LEU A 168 -13.43 8.79 -14.67
CA LEU A 168 -12.48 8.20 -15.60
C LEU A 168 -11.91 9.34 -16.44
N ASP A 169 -10.67 9.74 -16.18
CA ASP A 169 -9.84 10.35 -17.22
C ASP A 169 -8.83 9.31 -17.71
N GLY A 170 -8.81 9.09 -19.02
CA GLY A 170 -7.68 8.48 -19.73
C GLY A 170 -7.04 7.22 -19.14
N SER A 171 -7.79 6.31 -18.50
CA SER A 171 -7.38 5.02 -17.90
C SER A 171 -6.90 4.99 -16.44
N ARG A 172 -7.17 6.03 -15.63
CA ARG A 172 -6.89 6.04 -14.18
C ARG A 172 -8.16 6.09 -13.34
N LEU A 173 -8.19 5.35 -12.23
CA LEU A 173 -9.13 5.54 -11.12
C LEU A 173 -8.38 6.36 -10.07
N LEU A 174 -8.78 7.61 -9.84
CA LEU A 174 -8.21 8.44 -8.78
C LEU A 174 -9.07 8.22 -7.52
N CYS A 175 -8.57 7.47 -6.55
CA CYS A 175 -9.02 7.55 -5.16
C CYS A 175 -8.15 8.64 -4.51
N SER A 176 -8.63 9.89 -4.44
CA SER A 176 -8.02 10.89 -3.57
C SER A 176 -8.46 10.54 -2.15
N ASN A 177 -7.53 10.18 -1.26
CA ASN A 177 -7.78 10.44 0.14
C ASN A 177 -8.00 11.97 0.23
N PRO A 178 -9.07 12.49 0.83
CA PRO A 178 -8.99 13.86 1.26
C PRO A 178 -7.88 13.86 2.31
N GLY A 179 -6.65 14.25 1.96
CA GLY A 179 -5.67 14.55 2.99
C GLY A 179 -6.20 15.68 3.87
N GLY A 180 -5.71 15.74 5.10
CA GLY A 180 -6.10 16.79 6.05
C GLY A 180 -5.58 18.16 5.60
N SER A 181 -5.68 19.19 6.43
CA SER A 181 -5.09 20.50 6.09
C SER A 181 -3.57 20.56 6.26
N GLY A 182 -2.94 19.43 6.60
CA GLY A 182 -1.53 19.34 6.98
C GLY A 182 -1.25 19.94 8.36
N VAL A 183 -2.29 20.25 9.15
CA VAL A 183 -2.16 20.92 10.45
C VAL A 183 -2.41 19.94 11.59
N PHE A 184 -1.35 19.60 12.30
CA PHE A 184 -1.38 18.62 13.39
C PHE A 184 -1.67 19.26 14.76
N THR A 185 -2.59 18.65 15.50
CA THR A 185 -2.96 19.03 16.86
C THR A 185 -2.68 17.88 17.84
N ASP A 186 -2.01 18.18 18.96
CA ASP A 186 -1.78 17.19 20.03
C ASP A 186 -3.12 16.73 20.62
N SER A 187 -3.39 15.42 20.54
CA SER A 187 -4.56 14.79 21.18
C SER A 187 -4.55 14.95 22.71
N GLY A 188 -3.40 15.27 23.29
CA GLY A 188 -3.16 15.35 24.73
C GLY A 188 -2.85 13.99 25.38
N GLN A 189 -2.81 12.92 24.59
CA GLN A 189 -2.50 11.58 25.07
C GLN A 189 -1.02 11.43 25.45
N SER A 190 -0.78 10.62 26.48
CA SER A 190 0.56 10.28 26.97
C SER A 190 0.55 8.79 27.28
N LEU A 191 0.95 7.99 26.31
CA LEU A 191 0.78 6.54 26.33
C LEU A 191 2.06 5.88 26.86
N GLY A 192 1.99 5.38 28.10
CA GLY A 192 3.11 4.72 28.77
C GLY A 192 4.20 5.69 29.24
N THR A 193 5.34 5.13 29.63
CA THR A 193 6.56 5.87 30.04
C THR A 193 7.84 5.12 29.65
N ASP A 194 7.72 4.18 28.72
CA ASP A 194 8.80 3.27 28.33
C ASP A 194 9.76 3.97 27.34
N TYR A 195 10.86 3.29 27.00
CA TYR A 195 11.80 3.76 26.00
C TYR A 195 11.38 3.21 24.63
N SER A 196 10.41 3.88 23.99
CA SER A 196 9.79 3.40 22.75
C SER A 196 10.58 3.85 21.53
N TYR A 197 11.13 2.90 20.79
CA TYR A 197 12.06 3.15 19.68
C TYR A 197 11.47 2.81 18.31
N GLY A 198 10.45 1.97 18.26
CA GLY A 198 9.71 1.64 17.05
C GLY A 198 8.21 1.59 17.30
N VAL A 199 7.44 1.85 16.25
CA VAL A 199 5.99 1.66 16.21
C VAL A 199 5.63 1.05 14.87
N GLY A 200 4.67 0.13 14.86
CA GLY A 200 3.92 -0.29 13.68
C GLY A 200 2.44 -0.09 13.95
N LEU A 201 1.71 0.41 12.96
CA LEU A 201 0.26 0.59 13.01
C LEU A 201 -0.43 -0.46 12.15
N GLY A 202 -1.60 -0.93 12.58
CA GLY A 202 -2.39 -1.92 11.86
C GLY A 202 -3.64 -2.31 12.66
N ASP A 203 -4.65 -2.89 12.02
CA ASP A 203 -5.80 -3.49 12.72
C ASP A 203 -5.33 -4.80 13.40
N LEU A 204 -5.03 -4.73 14.69
CA LEU A 204 -4.41 -5.87 15.40
C LEU A 204 -5.45 -6.76 16.06
N ASP A 205 -6.65 -6.26 16.35
CA ASP A 205 -7.73 -7.02 16.99
C ASP A 205 -8.97 -7.29 16.11
N GLY A 206 -8.90 -6.91 14.83
CA GLY A 206 -9.87 -7.23 13.80
C GLY A 206 -11.15 -6.40 13.88
N ASP A 207 -11.12 -5.24 14.55
CA ASP A 207 -12.27 -4.36 14.70
C ASP A 207 -12.40 -3.30 13.60
N GLY A 208 -11.36 -3.17 12.76
CA GLY A 208 -11.29 -2.31 11.59
C GLY A 208 -10.65 -0.95 11.85
N ASP A 209 -10.20 -0.67 13.07
CA ASP A 209 -9.52 0.56 13.44
C ASP A 209 -8.00 0.30 13.62
N LEU A 210 -7.15 1.31 13.34
CA LEU A 210 -5.70 1.12 13.46
C LEU A 210 -5.24 1.14 14.92
N ASP A 211 -4.63 0.03 15.36
CA ASP A 211 -3.93 -0.13 16.63
C ASP A 211 -2.43 0.15 16.50
N ALA A 212 -1.70 0.13 17.62
CA ALA A 212 -0.25 0.32 17.63
C ALA A 212 0.51 -0.78 18.37
N PHE A 213 1.44 -1.44 17.68
CA PHE A 213 2.50 -2.24 18.29
C PHE A 213 3.72 -1.35 18.54
N VAL A 214 4.17 -1.24 19.78
CA VAL A 214 5.28 -0.37 20.19
C VAL A 214 6.46 -1.19 20.70
N ALA A 215 7.59 -1.09 20.00
CA ALA A 215 8.85 -1.73 20.36
C ALA A 215 9.62 -0.90 21.40
N ASN A 216 10.00 -1.53 22.52
CA ASN A 216 10.65 -0.86 23.65
C ASN A 216 12.08 -1.38 23.92
N TYR A 217 13.00 -0.47 24.26
CA TYR A 217 14.44 -0.78 24.38
C TYR A 217 14.85 -1.45 25.71
N ASP A 218 14.18 -1.23 26.83
CA ASP A 218 14.56 -1.83 28.13
C ASP A 218 13.34 -2.40 28.87
N GLN A 219 12.22 -2.51 28.17
CA GLN A 219 10.93 -2.98 28.66
C GLN A 219 10.31 -3.91 27.62
N GLY A 220 9.38 -4.78 28.03
CA GLY A 220 8.62 -5.54 27.06
C GLY A 220 7.85 -4.59 26.12
N SER A 221 7.81 -4.95 24.84
CA SER A 221 7.02 -4.24 23.84
C SER A 221 5.53 -4.28 24.21
N ARG A 222 4.77 -3.29 23.72
CA ARG A 222 3.37 -3.06 24.12
C ARG A 222 2.46 -3.05 22.89
N VAL A 223 1.20 -3.39 23.11
CA VAL A 223 0.12 -3.22 22.14
C VAL A 223 -0.88 -2.24 22.73
N TRP A 224 -1.16 -1.18 21.97
CA TRP A 224 -2.14 -0.14 22.30
C TRP A 224 -3.31 -0.30 21.36
N VAL A 225 -4.49 -0.52 21.92
CA VAL A 225 -5.74 -0.72 21.18
C VAL A 225 -6.45 0.63 21.02
N ASN A 226 -6.82 0.97 19.80
CA ASN A 226 -7.57 2.18 19.45
C ASN A 226 -9.07 1.93 19.62
N ASP A 227 -9.85 2.99 19.83
CA ASP A 227 -11.31 2.91 19.99
C ASP A 227 -12.09 3.40 18.75
N GLY A 228 -11.38 3.55 17.63
CA GLY A 228 -11.88 4.12 16.37
C GLY A 228 -12.08 5.63 16.38
N SER A 229 -11.65 6.31 17.44
CA SER A 229 -11.65 7.78 17.55
C SER A 229 -10.29 8.33 17.99
N GLY A 230 -9.24 7.55 17.76
CA GLY A 230 -7.87 7.83 18.15
C GLY A 230 -7.61 7.68 19.65
N GLY A 231 -8.53 7.08 20.42
CA GLY A 231 -8.40 6.86 21.86
C GLY A 231 -7.66 5.57 22.18
N PHE A 232 -6.35 5.65 22.44
CA PHE A 232 -5.52 4.46 22.67
C PHE A 232 -5.53 3.98 24.13
N THR A 233 -5.68 2.66 24.31
CA THR A 233 -5.62 1.98 25.61
C THR A 233 -4.58 0.86 25.60
N ASP A 234 -3.76 0.76 26.64
CA ASP A 234 -2.80 -0.35 26.80
C ASP A 234 -3.57 -1.68 26.96
N SER A 235 -3.29 -2.65 26.07
CA SER A 235 -3.82 -4.02 26.15
C SER A 235 -3.39 -4.75 27.43
N GLY A 236 -2.35 -4.26 28.11
CA GLY A 236 -1.74 -4.87 29.29
C GLY A 236 -0.70 -5.93 28.96
N GLN A 237 -0.45 -6.20 27.68
CA GLN A 237 0.58 -7.12 27.23
C GLN A 237 1.98 -6.56 27.49
N SER A 238 2.91 -7.46 27.80
CA SER A 238 4.33 -7.13 27.92
C SER A 238 5.11 -8.20 27.17
N LEU A 239 5.49 -7.85 25.94
CA LEU A 239 6.01 -8.79 24.96
C LEU A 239 7.54 -8.81 25.04
N GLY A 240 8.05 -9.86 25.68
CA GLY A 240 9.48 -10.10 25.82
C GLY A 240 10.15 -9.22 26.87
N SER A 241 11.48 -9.25 26.88
CA SER A 241 12.32 -8.40 27.73
C SER A 241 13.60 -7.99 27.01
N ASN A 242 13.55 -8.02 25.68
CA ASN A 242 14.67 -7.71 24.81
C ASN A 242 14.78 -6.21 24.60
N ALA A 243 15.91 -5.79 24.04
CA ALA A 243 16.16 -4.39 23.72
C ALA A 243 15.68 -4.04 22.31
N SER A 244 14.36 -3.95 22.16
CA SER A 244 13.72 -3.81 20.85
C SER A 244 13.88 -2.41 20.26
N HIS A 245 14.24 -2.34 18.98
CA HIS A 245 14.47 -1.08 18.26
C HIS A 245 13.44 -0.78 17.18
N GLY A 246 12.76 -1.80 16.69
CA GLY A 246 11.84 -1.68 15.56
C GLY A 246 10.94 -2.90 15.48
N VAL A 247 9.88 -2.75 14.70
CA VAL A 247 8.89 -3.77 14.41
C VAL A 247 8.46 -3.61 12.96
N GLY A 248 8.33 -4.72 12.23
CA GLY A 248 7.52 -4.80 11.01
C GLY A 248 6.27 -5.64 11.31
N LEU A 249 5.12 -5.22 10.81
CA LEU A 249 3.83 -5.89 11.01
C LEU A 249 3.34 -6.50 9.70
N GLY A 250 2.94 -7.76 9.68
CA GLY A 250 2.43 -8.40 8.46
C GLY A 250 1.86 -9.77 8.77
N ASP A 251 1.08 -10.34 7.86
CA ASP A 251 0.65 -11.74 7.96
C ASP A 251 1.86 -12.64 7.68
N LEU A 252 2.49 -13.16 8.73
CA LEU A 252 3.74 -13.92 8.60
C LEU A 252 3.49 -15.42 8.52
N ASP A 253 2.36 -15.93 9.00
CA ASP A 253 2.04 -17.36 8.99
C ASP A 253 0.84 -17.76 8.10
N GLY A 254 0.29 -16.79 7.35
CA GLY A 254 -0.71 -16.99 6.31
C GLY A 254 -2.11 -17.24 6.86
N ASP A 255 -2.40 -16.79 8.08
CA ASP A 255 -3.70 -16.94 8.72
C ASP A 255 -4.64 -15.73 8.56
N GLY A 256 -4.11 -14.64 7.99
CA GLY A 256 -4.83 -13.41 7.66
C GLY A 256 -4.79 -12.34 8.76
N ASP A 257 -4.15 -12.62 9.90
CA ASP A 257 -3.99 -11.68 11.00
C ASP A 257 -2.57 -11.05 10.97
N LEU A 258 -2.44 -9.79 11.43
CA LEU A 258 -1.13 -9.13 11.45
C LEU A 258 -0.26 -9.65 12.61
N ASP A 259 0.86 -10.27 12.27
CA ASP A 259 1.94 -10.67 13.17
C ASP A 259 3.02 -9.58 13.30
N ALA A 260 3.97 -9.77 14.21
CA ALA A 260 5.06 -8.83 14.45
C ALA A 260 6.46 -9.48 14.35
N PHE A 261 7.29 -8.97 13.44
CA PHE A 261 8.73 -9.19 13.40
C PHE A 261 9.45 -8.09 14.18
N VAL A 262 9.95 -8.40 15.37
CA VAL A 262 10.59 -7.44 16.28
C VAL A 262 12.11 -7.60 16.27
N ILE A 263 12.80 -6.54 15.86
CA ILE A 263 14.28 -6.48 15.86
C ILE A 263 14.83 -6.00 17.20
N ASN A 264 15.98 -6.54 17.59
CA ASN A 264 16.58 -6.28 18.89
C ASN A 264 18.06 -5.86 18.80
N TYR A 265 18.50 -5.12 19.80
CA TYR A 265 19.88 -4.67 19.94
C TYR A 265 20.74 -5.70 20.68
N ASP A 266 21.82 -6.15 20.04
CA ASP A 266 22.77 -7.16 20.52
C ASP A 266 22.10 -8.49 20.95
N GLN A 267 20.93 -8.78 20.40
CA GLN A 267 20.05 -9.89 20.76
C GLN A 267 19.31 -10.35 19.49
N GLY A 268 18.93 -11.63 19.42
CA GLY A 268 18.22 -12.13 18.24
C GLY A 268 16.85 -11.48 18.08
N SER A 269 16.48 -11.19 16.83
CA SER A 269 15.11 -10.74 16.48
C SER A 269 14.10 -11.84 16.79
N ARG A 270 12.86 -11.44 17.08
CA ARG A 270 11.77 -12.31 17.54
C ARG A 270 10.58 -12.17 16.61
N VAL A 271 9.83 -13.25 16.44
CA VAL A 271 8.55 -13.25 15.71
C VAL A 271 7.45 -13.52 16.73
N TRP A 272 6.45 -12.65 16.75
CA TRP A 272 5.28 -12.71 17.61
C TRP A 272 4.06 -12.95 16.75
N VAL A 273 3.35 -14.04 17.03
CA VAL A 273 2.17 -14.46 16.29
C VAL A 273 0.93 -13.91 16.96
N ASN A 274 0.07 -13.24 16.22
CA ASN A 274 -1.21 -12.70 16.68
C ASN A 274 -2.30 -13.79 16.61
N ASP A 275 -3.37 -13.64 17.39
CA ASP A 275 -4.50 -14.58 17.41
C ASP A 275 -5.78 -14.02 16.76
N GLY A 276 -5.63 -12.92 16.02
CA GLY A 276 -6.71 -12.15 15.39
C GLY A 276 -7.54 -11.31 16.37
N SER A 277 -7.17 -11.28 17.65
CA SER A 277 -7.82 -10.46 18.68
C SER A 277 -6.82 -9.56 19.44
N GLY A 278 -5.69 -9.30 18.81
CA GLY A 278 -4.58 -8.53 19.35
C GLY A 278 -3.73 -9.29 20.38
N GLY A 279 -3.95 -10.60 20.55
CA GLY A 279 -3.23 -11.44 21.51
C GLY A 279 -1.94 -12.01 20.93
N PHE A 280 -0.79 -11.44 21.28
CA PHE A 280 0.50 -11.86 20.72
C PHE A 280 1.20 -12.96 21.54
N THR A 281 1.72 -13.97 20.84
CA THR A 281 2.50 -15.07 21.40
C THR A 281 3.88 -15.18 20.74
N ASP A 282 4.94 -15.32 21.55
CA ASP A 282 6.31 -15.54 21.05
C ASP A 282 6.40 -16.90 20.34
N SER A 283 6.76 -16.90 19.05
CA SER A 283 7.02 -18.11 18.26
C SER A 283 8.21 -18.94 18.79
N GLY A 284 9.05 -18.33 19.63
CA GLY A 284 10.27 -18.92 20.19
C GLY A 284 11.51 -18.71 19.32
N GLN A 285 11.36 -18.16 18.11
CA GLN A 285 12.45 -17.91 17.16
C GLN A 285 13.42 -16.85 17.68
N SER A 286 14.71 -17.07 17.48
CA SER A 286 15.78 -16.12 17.81
C SER A 286 16.65 -15.96 16.58
N LEU A 287 16.39 -14.90 15.80
CA LEU A 287 16.97 -14.70 14.48
C LEU A 287 18.20 -13.79 14.58
N GLY A 288 19.38 -14.38 14.43
CA GLY A 288 20.65 -13.67 14.54
C GLY A 288 21.02 -13.28 15.97
N SER A 289 21.99 -12.38 16.10
CA SER A 289 22.46 -11.85 17.39
C SER A 289 23.11 -10.47 17.29
N SER A 290 23.00 -9.82 16.14
CA SER A 290 23.62 -8.53 15.86
C SER A 290 22.81 -7.40 16.51
N ALA A 291 23.37 -6.19 16.55
CA ALA A 291 22.58 -4.99 16.86
C ALA A 291 21.76 -4.58 15.64
N SER A 292 20.46 -4.85 15.67
CA SER A 292 19.54 -4.51 14.58
C SER A 292 18.78 -3.22 14.89
N TYR A 293 18.64 -2.35 13.88
CA TYR A 293 18.03 -1.02 14.02
C TYR A 293 16.84 -0.77 13.09
N GLY A 294 16.79 -1.44 11.94
CA GLY A 294 15.68 -1.35 10.99
C GLY A 294 15.31 -2.71 10.40
N VAL A 295 14.05 -2.85 10.01
CA VAL A 295 13.51 -4.02 9.33
C VAL A 295 12.53 -3.58 8.26
N GLY A 296 12.60 -4.22 7.09
CA GLY A 296 11.58 -4.14 6.05
C GLY A 296 11.05 -5.55 5.79
N LEU A 297 9.74 -5.68 5.67
CA LEU A 297 9.07 -6.93 5.30
C LEU A 297 8.59 -6.85 3.84
N GLY A 298 8.63 -7.96 3.13
CA GLY A 298 8.17 -8.03 1.73
C GLY A 298 8.47 -9.40 1.13
N ASP A 299 7.80 -9.75 0.02
CA ASP A 299 8.12 -10.94 -0.76
C ASP A 299 9.44 -10.70 -1.51
N LEU A 300 10.57 -11.17 -0.94
CA LEU A 300 11.90 -10.87 -1.46
C LEU A 300 12.36 -11.93 -2.48
N ASP A 301 11.84 -13.15 -2.42
CA ASP A 301 12.22 -14.24 -3.32
C ASP A 301 11.14 -14.70 -4.33
N GLY A 302 9.99 -14.01 -4.33
CA GLY A 302 8.92 -14.16 -5.30
C GLY A 302 8.04 -15.39 -5.06
N ASP A 303 8.04 -15.94 -3.85
CA ASP A 303 7.23 -17.11 -3.48
C ASP A 303 5.85 -16.75 -2.91
N GLY A 304 5.64 -15.46 -2.60
CA GLY A 304 4.38 -14.89 -2.13
C GLY A 304 4.26 -14.76 -0.62
N ASP A 305 5.27 -15.18 0.14
CA ASP A 305 5.32 -15.07 1.60
C ASP A 305 6.16 -13.85 2.02
N LEU A 306 5.85 -13.23 3.16
CA LEU A 306 6.62 -12.08 3.64
C LEU A 306 7.96 -12.52 4.24
N ASP A 307 9.06 -12.10 3.62
CA ASP A 307 10.43 -12.20 4.11
C ASP A 307 10.84 -10.96 4.91
N ALA A 308 12.04 -10.98 5.50
CA ALA A 308 12.57 -9.85 6.26
C ALA A 308 13.99 -9.44 5.83
N PHE A 309 14.16 -8.18 5.44
CA PHE A 309 15.46 -7.52 5.36
C PHE A 309 15.76 -6.80 6.67
N VAL A 310 16.85 -7.15 7.35
CA VAL A 310 17.23 -6.60 8.65
C VAL A 310 18.53 -5.80 8.54
N ALA A 311 18.43 -4.49 8.82
CA ALA A 311 19.55 -3.56 8.89
C ALA A 311 20.30 -3.72 10.23
N ASN A 312 21.61 -4.00 10.14
CA ASN A 312 22.47 -4.26 11.29
C ASN A 312 23.58 -3.24 11.45
N ALA A 313 23.94 -2.99 12.70
CA ALA A 313 25.05 -2.14 13.10
C ALA A 313 26.32 -2.94 13.40
N GLY A 314 27.44 -2.52 12.80
CA GLY A 314 28.76 -3.14 13.00
C GLY A 314 28.94 -4.49 12.32
N GLU A 315 27.97 -4.93 11.52
CA GLU A 315 27.96 -6.19 10.76
C GLU A 315 27.17 -6.02 9.45
N GLY A 316 27.21 -7.02 8.58
CA GLY A 316 26.38 -7.00 7.36
C GLY A 316 24.89 -7.12 7.68
N ASN A 317 24.06 -6.43 6.91
CA ASN A 317 22.61 -6.61 6.93
C ASN A 317 22.27 -8.05 6.49
N ARG A 318 21.10 -8.53 6.92
CA ARG A 318 20.67 -9.92 6.73
C ARG A 318 19.33 -9.98 6.03
N VAL A 319 19.13 -11.05 5.26
CA VAL A 319 17.85 -11.41 4.67
C VAL A 319 17.41 -12.74 5.28
N TRP A 320 16.22 -12.74 5.86
CA TRP A 320 15.57 -13.90 6.45
C TRP A 320 14.40 -14.29 5.57
N VAL A 321 14.41 -15.54 5.11
CA VAL A 321 13.38 -16.09 4.22
C VAL A 321 12.34 -16.82 5.06
N ASN A 322 11.08 -16.49 4.87
CA ASN A 322 9.93 -17.14 5.50
C ASN A 322 9.49 -18.36 4.66
N ASP A 323 8.83 -19.34 5.28
CA ASP A 323 8.32 -20.52 4.57
C ASP A 323 6.78 -20.53 4.44
N GLY A 324 6.17 -19.37 4.65
CA GLY A 324 4.72 -19.16 4.68
C GLY A 324 4.02 -19.66 5.94
N SER A 325 4.77 -20.17 6.93
CA SER A 325 4.24 -20.57 8.25
C SER A 325 4.82 -19.76 9.40
N GLY A 326 5.39 -18.60 9.09
CA GLY A 326 6.09 -17.72 10.02
C GLY A 326 7.44 -18.25 10.47
N ALA A 327 7.99 -19.29 9.83
CA ALA A 327 9.28 -19.88 10.19
C ALA A 327 10.40 -19.32 9.32
N PHE A 328 11.22 -18.43 9.91
CA PHE A 328 12.27 -17.71 9.21
C PHE A 328 13.61 -18.47 9.22
N THR A 329 14.29 -18.46 8.07
CA THR A 329 15.63 -19.02 7.88
C THR A 329 16.59 -17.97 7.33
N ASP A 330 17.83 -17.91 7.85
CA ASP A 330 18.87 -17.03 7.32
C ASP A 330 19.23 -17.46 5.89
N SER A 331 19.09 -16.55 4.92
CA SER A 331 19.55 -16.76 3.54
C SER A 331 21.06 -16.99 3.43
N GLY A 332 21.82 -16.64 4.47
CA GLY A 332 23.27 -16.71 4.53
C GLY A 332 23.95 -15.47 3.94
N GLN A 333 23.17 -14.51 3.43
CA GLN A 333 23.68 -13.26 2.89
C GLN A 333 24.24 -12.36 4.00
N SER A 334 25.29 -11.62 3.68
CA SER A 334 25.89 -10.62 4.55
C SER A 334 26.12 -9.36 3.72
N LEU A 335 25.13 -8.48 3.73
CA LEU A 335 25.08 -7.30 2.87
C LEU A 335 25.79 -6.14 3.56
N GLY A 336 27.03 -5.89 3.14
CA GLY A 336 27.90 -4.85 3.70
C GLY A 336 29.14 -5.46 4.38
N THR A 337 29.73 -4.71 5.31
CA THR A 337 30.95 -5.13 6.02
C THR A 337 30.82 -4.89 7.52
N ILE A 338 31.79 -5.34 8.32
CA ILE A 338 31.83 -5.10 9.78
C ILE A 338 31.92 -3.62 10.20
N ASN A 339 32.10 -2.70 9.25
CA ASN A 339 32.07 -1.26 9.52
C ASN A 339 30.80 -0.60 8.96
N SER A 340 29.86 -1.42 8.46
CA SER A 340 28.53 -1.00 8.05
C SER A 340 27.67 -0.78 9.28
N TYR A 341 27.00 0.36 9.38
CA TYR A 341 26.02 0.59 10.44
C TYR A 341 24.67 0.88 9.82
N GLY A 342 23.98 -0.15 9.34
CA GLY A 342 22.61 -0.02 8.85
C GLY A 342 21.69 0.38 10.01
N HIS A 343 20.96 1.48 9.83
CA HIS A 343 20.04 2.02 10.83
C HIS A 343 18.58 1.85 10.42
N ASP A 344 18.27 2.02 9.14
CA ASP A 344 16.92 1.76 8.62
C ASP A 344 16.99 1.22 7.19
N VAL A 345 15.90 0.63 6.73
CA VAL A 345 15.76 0.09 5.37
C VAL A 345 14.40 0.47 4.80
N GLY A 346 14.40 0.92 3.54
CA GLY A 346 13.20 1.00 2.70
C GLY A 346 13.31 -0.05 1.61
N LEU A 347 12.22 -0.80 1.38
CA LEU A 347 12.11 -1.79 0.31
C LEU A 347 11.19 -1.26 -0.80
N GLY A 348 11.51 -1.55 -2.05
CA GLY A 348 10.72 -1.12 -3.20
C GLY A 348 11.38 -1.51 -4.51
N ASP A 349 10.63 -1.53 -5.61
CA ASP A 349 11.20 -1.72 -6.96
C ASP A 349 11.94 -0.43 -7.35
N LEU A 350 13.27 -0.42 -7.22
CA LEU A 350 14.07 0.79 -7.41
C LEU A 350 14.61 0.88 -8.84
N ASP A 351 14.77 -0.24 -9.55
CA ASP A 351 15.30 -0.27 -10.92
C ASP A 351 14.29 -0.65 -12.01
N GLY A 352 13.03 -0.84 -11.64
CA GLY A 352 11.89 -1.02 -12.55
C GLY A 352 11.79 -2.44 -13.11
N ASP A 353 12.44 -3.43 -12.50
CA ASP A 353 12.37 -4.83 -12.92
C ASP A 353 11.20 -5.62 -12.29
N GLY A 354 10.55 -5.03 -11.29
CA GLY A 354 9.37 -5.56 -10.62
C GLY A 354 9.65 -6.42 -9.40
N ASP A 355 10.91 -6.49 -8.96
CA ASP A 355 11.34 -7.18 -7.74
C ASP A 355 11.70 -6.15 -6.64
N LEU A 356 11.58 -6.53 -5.37
CA LEU A 356 11.87 -5.59 -4.26
C LEU A 356 13.38 -5.44 -4.04
N ASP A 357 13.88 -4.23 -4.24
CA ASP A 357 15.23 -3.78 -3.89
C ASP A 357 15.27 -3.15 -2.48
N ALA A 358 16.46 -2.80 -2.00
CA ALA A 358 16.63 -2.17 -0.70
C ALA A 358 17.48 -0.89 -0.73
N PHE A 359 16.95 0.20 -0.20
CA PHE A 359 17.71 1.38 0.20
C PHE A 359 18.01 1.31 1.70
N VAL A 360 19.28 1.36 2.09
CA VAL A 360 19.70 1.27 3.49
C VAL A 360 20.32 2.59 3.95
N ALA A 361 19.70 3.18 4.97
CA ALA A 361 20.24 4.31 5.72
C ALA A 361 21.37 3.85 6.63
N HIS A 362 22.48 4.61 6.65
CA HIS A 362 23.68 4.26 7.40
C HIS A 362 24.14 5.36 8.36
N TYR A 363 24.57 4.94 9.55
CA TYR A 363 25.26 5.79 10.51
C TYR A 363 26.79 5.70 10.30
N ASN A 364 27.51 6.82 10.28
CA ASN A 364 28.96 6.90 9.97
C ASN A 364 29.39 6.28 8.62
N TRP A 365 28.47 6.08 7.68
CA TRP A 365 28.77 5.59 6.33
C TRP A 365 27.80 6.18 5.30
N GLY A 366 28.15 6.11 4.02
CA GLY A 366 27.20 6.53 2.97
C GLY A 366 26.08 5.51 2.82
N ASN A 367 24.87 5.99 2.57
CA ASN A 367 23.69 5.17 2.32
C ASN A 367 23.92 4.27 1.09
N ARG A 368 23.29 3.09 1.09
CA ARG A 368 23.53 2.04 0.09
C ARG A 368 22.23 1.60 -0.58
N VAL A 369 22.36 1.18 -1.83
CA VAL A 369 21.28 0.57 -2.59
C VAL A 369 21.71 -0.85 -2.94
N TRP A 370 20.83 -1.80 -2.67
CA TRP A 370 21.02 -3.21 -2.94
C TRP A 370 19.95 -3.66 -3.93
N VAL A 371 20.38 -4.17 -5.07
CA VAL A 371 19.49 -4.65 -6.13
C VAL A 371 19.24 -6.14 -5.94
N ASN A 372 17.98 -6.54 -5.92
CA ASN A 372 17.53 -7.91 -5.83
C ASN A 372 17.41 -8.52 -7.24
N ASP A 373 17.60 -9.83 -7.38
CA ASP A 373 17.47 -10.53 -8.67
C ASP A 373 16.14 -11.28 -8.84
N GLY A 374 15.17 -10.97 -7.98
CA GLY A 374 13.87 -11.63 -7.89
C GLY A 374 13.88 -12.99 -7.20
N SER A 375 15.04 -13.46 -6.73
CA SER A 375 15.17 -14.69 -5.96
C SER A 375 15.70 -14.47 -4.54
N GLY A 376 15.55 -13.24 -4.05
CA GLY A 376 16.01 -12.80 -2.74
C GLY A 376 17.52 -12.62 -2.66
N VAL A 377 18.25 -12.62 -3.78
CA VAL A 377 19.71 -12.44 -3.81
C VAL A 377 20.07 -11.00 -4.11
N PHE A 378 20.57 -10.30 -3.08
CA PHE A 378 20.89 -8.88 -3.15
C PHE A 378 22.35 -8.62 -3.56
N THR A 379 22.55 -7.63 -4.43
CA THR A 379 23.85 -7.15 -4.90
C THR A 379 24.01 -5.66 -4.62
N ASP A 380 25.14 -5.25 -4.05
CA ASP A 380 25.48 -3.83 -3.85
C ASP A 380 25.59 -3.14 -5.21
N SER A 381 24.79 -2.09 -5.45
CA SER A 381 24.85 -1.32 -6.69
C SER A 381 26.13 -0.48 -6.81
N GLY A 382 26.89 -0.36 -5.72
CA GLY A 382 28.13 0.38 -5.62
C GLY A 382 27.93 1.86 -5.28
N GLN A 383 26.68 2.31 -5.16
CA GLN A 383 26.34 3.67 -4.76
C GLN A 383 26.75 3.95 -3.31
N SER A 384 27.23 5.15 -3.05
CA SER A 384 27.54 5.66 -1.70
C SER A 384 26.92 7.03 -1.59
N LEU A 385 25.71 7.09 -1.04
CA LEU A 385 24.86 8.26 -1.07
C LEU A 385 25.03 9.06 0.23
N GLY A 386 25.59 10.26 0.11
CA GLY A 386 25.84 11.14 1.25
C GLY A 386 27.02 10.72 2.12
N ALA A 387 27.26 11.52 3.15
CA ALA A 387 28.28 11.26 4.18
C ALA A 387 27.76 11.59 5.59
N SER A 388 26.45 11.84 5.69
CA SER A 388 25.76 12.15 6.92
C SER A 388 25.50 10.90 7.73
N ASN A 389 25.19 11.07 9.01
CA ASN A 389 24.72 9.98 9.85
C ASN A 389 23.22 9.81 9.64
N SER A 390 22.81 8.90 8.76
CA SER A 390 21.40 8.69 8.47
C SER A 390 20.78 7.70 9.46
N ASP A 391 19.58 8.02 9.96
CA ASP A 391 18.86 7.23 10.97
C ASP A 391 17.59 6.57 10.41
N GLY A 392 16.89 7.21 9.48
CA GLY A 392 15.65 6.73 8.88
C GLY A 392 15.60 6.92 7.38
N VAL A 393 14.81 6.08 6.69
CA VAL A 393 14.51 6.23 5.27
C VAL A 393 13.06 5.81 4.99
N ARG A 394 12.40 6.54 4.10
CA ARG A 394 11.14 6.17 3.46
C ARG A 394 11.25 6.37 1.94
N LEU A 395 10.54 5.53 1.19
CA LEU A 395 10.59 5.50 -0.27
C LEU A 395 9.22 5.91 -0.82
N GLY A 396 9.21 6.72 -1.87
CA GLY A 396 7.97 7.17 -2.51
C GLY A 396 8.25 7.96 -3.77
N ASP A 397 7.28 8.09 -4.66
CA ASP A 397 7.37 8.99 -5.82
C ASP A 397 7.23 10.43 -5.33
N LEU A 398 8.36 11.12 -5.11
CA LEU A 398 8.37 12.43 -4.46
C LEU A 398 8.30 13.56 -5.48
N ASP A 399 8.69 13.33 -6.74
CA ASP A 399 8.67 14.34 -7.81
C ASP A 399 7.67 14.04 -8.95
N ALA A 400 6.80 13.06 -8.75
CA ALA A 400 5.71 12.65 -9.64
C ALA A 400 6.17 12.16 -11.01
N ASP A 401 7.38 11.59 -11.10
CA ASP A 401 7.91 10.99 -12.32
C ASP A 401 7.59 9.49 -12.47
N GLY A 402 7.09 8.88 -11.40
CA GLY A 402 6.64 7.49 -11.34
C GLY A 402 7.67 6.50 -10.81
N ASP A 403 8.87 6.97 -10.44
CA ASP A 403 9.93 6.16 -9.87
C ASP A 403 10.03 6.41 -8.34
N LEU A 404 10.47 5.41 -7.57
CA LEU A 404 10.61 5.57 -6.12
C LEU A 404 11.87 6.38 -5.77
N ASP A 405 11.67 7.54 -5.16
CA ASP A 405 12.69 8.37 -4.52
C ASP A 405 12.89 8.02 -3.05
N ALA A 406 13.89 8.62 -2.41
CA ALA A 406 14.15 8.40 -0.98
C ALA A 406 14.20 9.71 -0.18
N PHE A 407 13.39 9.81 0.88
CA PHE A 407 13.57 10.80 1.94
C PHE A 407 14.37 10.15 3.08
N VAL A 408 15.50 10.77 3.42
CA VAL A 408 16.44 10.26 4.42
C VAL A 408 16.63 11.27 5.55
N THR A 409 16.36 10.84 6.77
CA THR A 409 16.61 11.62 7.98
C THR A 409 18.05 11.48 8.47
N ASN A 410 18.61 12.56 8.98
CA ASN A 410 19.99 12.61 9.45
C ASN A 410 20.11 13.12 10.88
N TYR A 411 21.08 12.56 11.59
CA TYR A 411 21.48 12.97 12.92
C TYR A 411 22.39 14.19 12.86
N SER A 412 21.90 15.34 13.36
CA SER A 412 22.65 16.60 13.49
C SER A 412 23.07 17.29 12.19
N GLU A 413 22.53 16.83 11.06
CA GLU A 413 22.66 17.41 9.73
C GLU A 413 21.26 17.58 9.13
N GLY A 414 21.14 18.28 8.00
CA GLY A 414 19.84 18.40 7.34
C GLY A 414 19.44 17.09 6.66
N ASP A 415 18.15 16.78 6.73
CA ASP A 415 17.53 15.65 6.04
C ASP A 415 17.65 15.85 4.52
N ARG A 416 17.68 14.74 3.78
CA ARG A 416 18.01 14.71 2.35
C ARG A 416 16.94 14.01 1.55
N VAL A 417 16.70 14.52 0.34
CA VAL A 417 15.88 13.86 -0.67
C VAL A 417 16.79 13.41 -1.80
N TRP A 418 16.73 12.12 -2.11
CA TRP A 418 17.47 11.47 -3.19
C TRP A 418 16.51 11.10 -4.29
N VAL A 419 16.74 11.63 -5.49
CA VAL A 419 15.90 11.41 -6.67
C VAL A 419 16.43 10.21 -7.45
N ASN A 420 15.57 9.24 -7.74
CA ASN A 420 15.87 8.08 -8.57
C ASN A 420 15.64 8.42 -10.05
N ASP A 421 16.33 7.74 -10.96
CA ASP A 421 16.16 7.92 -12.42
C ASP A 421 15.40 6.77 -13.09
N GLY A 422 14.71 5.96 -12.27
CA GLY A 422 14.00 4.75 -12.67
C GLY A 422 14.88 3.56 -12.97
N SER A 423 16.19 3.66 -12.74
CA SER A 423 17.16 2.56 -12.91
C SER A 423 17.90 2.21 -11.62
N GLY A 424 17.36 2.63 -10.48
CA GLY A 424 17.96 2.48 -9.16
C GLY A 424 19.17 3.40 -8.94
N THR A 425 19.38 4.40 -9.81
CA THR A 425 20.48 5.36 -9.68
C THR A 425 20.00 6.65 -9.03
N PHE A 426 20.46 6.90 -7.81
CA PHE A 426 20.02 8.02 -6.99
C PHE A 426 20.96 9.23 -7.08
N THR A 427 20.36 10.42 -7.14
CA THR A 427 21.06 11.71 -7.12
C THR A 427 20.54 12.59 -5.99
N ASP A 428 21.44 13.26 -5.27
CA ASP A 428 21.05 14.24 -4.24
C ASP A 428 20.31 15.42 -4.89
N SER A 429 19.07 15.68 -4.47
CA SER A 429 18.28 16.84 -4.91
C SER A 429 18.95 18.18 -4.55
N GLY A 430 19.90 18.17 -3.61
CA GLY A 430 20.59 19.33 -3.07
C GLY A 430 19.86 19.99 -1.91
N GLN A 431 18.70 19.46 -1.51
CA GLN A 431 17.93 19.93 -0.37
C GLN A 431 18.63 19.57 0.95
N SER A 432 18.44 20.43 1.95
CA SER A 432 18.93 20.24 3.31
C SER A 432 17.83 20.69 4.25
N LEU A 433 17.00 19.75 4.68
CA LEU A 433 15.76 20.00 5.39
C LEU A 433 16.02 19.95 6.90
N GLY A 434 15.91 21.10 7.57
CA GLY A 434 16.23 21.21 8.99
C GLY A 434 17.72 21.01 9.29
N THR A 435 18.06 20.86 10.58
CA THR A 435 19.42 20.55 11.06
C THR A 435 19.39 19.83 12.41
N SER A 436 18.28 19.14 12.71
CA SER A 436 18.00 18.61 14.04
C SER A 436 18.51 17.16 14.17
N TYR A 437 18.15 16.49 15.27
CA TYR A 437 18.42 15.07 15.47
C TYR A 437 17.22 14.26 14.97
N SER A 438 17.04 14.21 13.64
CA SER A 438 15.92 13.50 13.01
C SER A 438 16.15 11.99 13.11
N TYR A 439 15.13 11.24 13.52
CA TYR A 439 15.16 9.78 13.63
C TYR A 439 14.20 9.14 12.62
N GLY A 440 13.03 8.69 13.05
CA GLY A 440 12.00 8.17 12.15
C GLY A 440 11.28 9.26 11.37
N LEU A 441 10.66 8.85 10.27
CA LEU A 441 9.78 9.66 9.46
C LEU A 441 8.66 8.79 8.90
N GLY A 442 7.56 9.43 8.51
CA GLY A 442 6.49 8.84 7.69
C GLY A 442 6.24 9.74 6.49
N LEU A 443 5.91 9.14 5.35
CA LEU A 443 5.48 9.84 4.14
C LEU A 443 3.98 9.64 3.93
N GLY A 444 3.30 10.64 3.37
CA GLY A 444 1.88 10.57 3.07
C GLY A 444 1.35 11.91 2.55
N ASP A 445 0.19 11.91 1.90
CA ASP A 445 -0.52 13.14 1.53
C ASP A 445 -1.12 13.78 2.80
N LEU A 446 -0.38 14.70 3.42
CA LEU A 446 -0.75 15.25 4.72
C LEU A 446 -1.63 16.49 4.57
N ASP A 447 -1.51 17.24 3.47
CA ASP A 447 -2.28 18.45 3.21
C ASP A 447 -3.39 18.35 2.13
N GLY A 448 -3.58 17.15 1.58
CA GLY A 448 -4.68 16.79 0.68
C GLY A 448 -4.51 17.30 -0.74
N ASP A 449 -3.29 17.68 -1.14
CA ASP A 449 -2.98 18.14 -2.49
C ASP A 449 -2.60 17.01 -3.46
N GLY A 450 -2.41 15.78 -2.93
CA GLY A 450 -2.15 14.57 -3.69
C GLY A 450 -0.66 14.23 -3.85
N ASP A 451 0.23 15.03 -3.27
CA ASP A 451 1.67 14.80 -3.27
C ASP A 451 2.13 14.24 -1.91
N LEU A 452 3.23 13.47 -1.87
CA LEU A 452 3.73 12.92 -0.61
C LEU A 452 4.49 13.99 0.20
N ASP A 453 3.99 14.28 1.38
CA ASP A 453 4.61 15.08 2.43
C ASP A 453 5.36 14.22 3.44
N ALA A 454 6.12 14.84 4.34
CA ALA A 454 6.86 14.14 5.39
C ALA A 454 6.55 14.64 6.79
N PHE A 455 6.21 13.72 7.71
CA PHE A 455 6.25 13.95 9.15
C PHE A 455 7.55 13.38 9.71
N VAL A 456 8.37 14.20 10.37
CA VAL A 456 9.69 13.82 10.87
C VAL A 456 9.72 13.86 12.40
N ALA A 457 10.08 12.73 13.00
CA ALA A 457 10.29 12.58 14.44
C ALA A 457 11.68 13.09 14.83
N ILE A 458 11.74 13.97 15.83
CA ILE A 458 12.98 14.65 16.22
C ILE A 458 13.31 14.45 17.69
N TYR A 459 14.55 14.08 17.96
CA TYR A 459 15.04 13.88 19.32
C TYR A 459 15.38 15.22 20.00
N MET A 460 14.82 15.43 21.20
CA MET A 460 14.96 16.62 22.05
C MET A 460 14.48 17.96 21.45
N HIS A 461 13.79 17.93 20.30
CA HIS A 461 13.21 19.09 19.64
C HIS A 461 11.77 18.76 19.19
N GLY A 462 11.01 19.77 18.77
CA GLY A 462 9.68 19.51 18.21
C GLY A 462 9.79 18.80 16.86
N ASN A 463 8.86 17.89 16.59
CA ASN A 463 8.69 17.24 15.30
C ASN A 463 8.43 18.28 14.19
N GLN A 464 8.73 17.92 12.95
CA GLN A 464 8.55 18.79 11.79
C GLN A 464 7.64 18.12 10.76
N VAL A 465 6.86 18.94 10.06
CA VAL A 465 6.08 18.53 8.88
C VAL A 465 6.62 19.32 7.70
N TRP A 466 7.08 18.60 6.69
CA TRP A 466 7.62 19.12 5.44
C TRP A 466 6.61 18.89 4.33
N VAL A 467 6.14 19.98 3.73
CA VAL A 467 5.15 19.96 2.65
C VAL A 467 5.88 19.94 1.31
N ASN A 468 5.53 18.99 0.45
CA ASN A 468 6.02 18.87 -0.91
C ASN A 468 5.19 19.73 -1.86
N ASP A 469 5.77 20.20 -2.97
CA ASP A 469 5.07 20.99 -3.99
C ASP A 469 4.72 20.20 -5.25
N GLY A 470 4.78 18.86 -5.15
CA GLY A 470 4.60 17.91 -6.24
C GLY A 470 5.77 17.79 -7.20
N SER A 471 6.88 18.48 -6.93
CA SER A 471 8.12 18.38 -7.72
C SER A 471 9.31 17.90 -6.88
N GLY A 472 9.04 17.28 -5.73
CA GLY A 472 10.02 16.81 -4.77
C GLY A 472 10.67 17.95 -3.98
N THR A 473 10.15 19.19 -4.03
CA THR A 473 10.69 20.33 -3.29
C THR A 473 9.92 20.53 -1.98
N PHE A 474 10.60 20.31 -0.86
CA PHE A 474 10.01 20.35 0.47
C PHE A 474 10.17 21.70 1.18
N THR A 475 9.11 22.14 1.85
CA THR A 475 9.09 23.35 2.69
C THR A 475 8.59 23.03 4.11
N ASP A 476 9.29 23.52 5.14
CA ASP A 476 8.85 23.38 6.53
C ASP A 476 7.51 24.12 6.73
N SER A 477 6.49 23.40 7.17
CA SER A 477 5.17 23.96 7.53
C SER A 477 5.26 24.99 8.67
N GLY A 478 6.33 24.97 9.46
CA GLY A 478 6.57 25.87 10.58
C GLY A 478 5.72 25.56 11.82
N GLN A 479 5.13 24.36 11.87
CA GLN A 479 4.31 23.92 12.99
C GLN A 479 5.13 23.67 14.25
N SER A 480 4.51 23.90 15.42
CA SER A 480 5.15 23.68 16.72
C SER A 480 4.72 22.34 17.32
N LEU A 481 5.20 21.24 16.76
CA LEU A 481 4.82 19.88 17.16
C LEU A 481 5.72 19.37 18.29
N TYR A 482 5.64 20.02 19.46
CA TYR A 482 6.50 19.68 20.58
C TYR A 482 6.08 18.36 21.22
N SER A 483 6.73 17.30 20.76
CA SER A 483 6.89 16.03 21.44
C SER A 483 8.19 16.06 22.23
N TRP A 484 8.34 15.13 23.17
CA TRP A 484 9.61 14.95 23.86
C TRP A 484 10.63 14.32 22.89
N SER A 485 11.63 13.60 23.40
CA SER A 485 12.61 12.88 22.58
C SER A 485 11.96 11.84 21.65
N SER A 486 11.51 12.24 20.47
CA SER A 486 10.82 11.36 19.51
C SER A 486 11.80 10.46 18.76
N ARG A 487 11.37 9.23 18.47
CA ARG A 487 12.22 8.19 17.87
C ARG A 487 11.64 7.63 16.56
N LYS A 488 10.35 7.33 16.53
CA LYS A 488 9.67 6.81 15.34
C LYS A 488 8.28 7.43 15.25
N VAL A 489 7.76 7.53 14.04
CA VAL A 489 6.38 7.94 13.77
C VAL A 489 5.75 6.85 12.92
N GLY A 490 4.47 6.57 13.16
CA GLY A 490 3.59 5.89 12.22
C GLY A 490 2.45 6.81 11.84
N LEU A 491 2.11 6.82 10.55
CA LEU A 491 1.03 7.60 9.98
C LEU A 491 -0.16 6.68 9.63
N GLY A 492 -1.38 7.18 9.83
CA GLY A 492 -2.61 6.48 9.50
C GLY A 492 -3.84 7.27 9.93
N ASP A 493 -5.02 6.93 9.41
CA ASP A 493 -6.29 7.50 9.89
C ASP A 493 -6.62 6.88 11.26
N LEU A 494 -6.33 7.60 12.34
CA LEU A 494 -6.43 7.07 13.71
C LEU A 494 -7.79 7.39 14.34
N ASP A 495 -8.49 8.43 13.90
CA ASP A 495 -9.81 8.81 14.42
C ASP A 495 -11.00 8.64 13.46
N GLY A 496 -10.74 8.09 12.27
CA GLY A 496 -11.73 7.69 11.28
C GLY A 496 -12.30 8.87 10.50
N ASP A 497 -11.62 10.01 10.46
CA ASP A 497 -12.05 11.19 9.72
C ASP A 497 -11.54 11.24 8.27
N GLY A 498 -10.61 10.33 7.93
CA GLY A 498 -10.03 10.16 6.60
C GLY A 498 -8.68 10.84 6.42
N ASP A 499 -8.24 11.66 7.37
CA ASP A 499 -6.96 12.36 7.29
C ASP A 499 -5.85 11.50 7.92
N LEU A 500 -4.61 11.64 7.43
CA LEU A 500 -3.48 10.93 8.04
C LEU A 500 -3.05 11.60 9.35
N ASP A 501 -3.24 10.91 10.45
CA ASP A 501 -2.78 11.25 11.79
C ASP A 501 -1.39 10.66 12.08
N ALA A 502 -0.80 11.04 13.21
CA ALA A 502 0.53 10.56 13.61
C ALA A 502 0.55 9.96 15.01
N PHE A 503 0.98 8.71 15.13
CA PHE A 503 1.43 8.10 16.37
C PHE A 503 2.95 8.24 16.49
N VAL A 504 3.44 8.86 17.56
CA VAL A 504 4.87 9.14 17.77
C VAL A 504 5.40 8.39 18.98
N ALA A 505 6.34 7.48 18.73
CA ALA A 505 7.10 6.78 19.76
C ALA A 505 8.16 7.71 20.37
N THR A 506 8.26 7.71 21.70
CA THR A 506 9.15 8.61 22.43
C THR A 506 10.09 7.88 23.40
N ASP A 507 11.28 8.44 23.58
CA ASP A 507 12.34 7.94 24.44
C ASP A 507 12.14 8.43 25.89
N GLY A 508 11.66 7.54 26.76
CA GLY A 508 11.55 7.77 28.20
C GLY A 508 10.39 8.69 28.60
N HIS A 509 9.48 8.96 27.67
CA HIS A 509 8.28 9.75 27.85
C HIS A 509 7.07 8.96 27.33
N GLY A 510 5.85 9.45 27.59
CA GLY A 510 4.67 8.82 27.00
C GLY A 510 4.58 9.11 25.51
N ASN A 511 4.28 8.07 24.73
CA ASN A 511 4.05 8.18 23.30
C ASN A 511 2.87 9.13 23.03
N ARG A 512 2.90 9.78 21.87
CA ARG A 512 2.00 10.89 21.52
C ARG A 512 1.17 10.54 20.30
N VAL A 513 -0.05 11.07 20.25
CA VAL A 513 -0.93 10.98 19.09
C VAL A 513 -1.26 12.40 18.66
N TRP A 514 -1.11 12.69 17.38
CA TRP A 514 -1.40 13.98 16.76
C TRP A 514 -2.47 13.79 15.71
N PHE A 515 -3.56 14.55 15.81
CA PHE A 515 -4.62 14.54 14.81
C PHE A 515 -4.35 15.58 13.74
N ASN A 516 -4.47 15.19 12.48
CA ASN A 516 -4.56 16.10 11.35
C ASN A 516 -6.03 16.55 11.20
N GLY A 517 -6.34 17.64 10.50
CA GLY A 517 -7.74 18.06 10.34
C GLY A 517 -7.97 19.30 9.54
#